data_AF-A0A0A2WN16-F1
#
_entry.id   AF-A0A0A2WN16-F1
#
_cell.length_a   1.000
_cell.length_b   1.000
_cell.length_c   1.000
_cell.angle_alpha   90.00
_cell.angle_beta   90.00
_cell.angle_gamma   90.00
#
_symmetry.space_group_name_H-M   'P 1'
#
loop_
_entity.id
_entity.type
_entity.pdbx_description
1 polymer ?
#
loop_
_entity_poly.entity_id
_entity_poly.type
_entity_poly.pdbx_seq_one_letter_code
_entity_poly.pdbx_strand_id
1 'polypeptide(L)'
;MRKEALFADLEALSGYVRAYVDEFGTLLAYFEGGRGGRTHLIWAPYEEALTALKALNGLAFSGRVLLGLDPSPGSPTLEGRRLSGGARAPLAHALARHRPDRLYLLQEGRGLGVRYPGGKETEAGWVGLDEPGKPLVLHVQAPTGLVYREERLYPPWEATPLPGLPLTEGPYLGGVGWERGVPTYGLGLVDLALSLEAVLGLG
;
A
#
# COMPACT_ATOMS: atom_id res chain seq x y z
N MET A 1 21.29 20.72 22.69
CA MET A 1 21.88 19.77 21.72
C MET A 1 20.93 18.71 21.14
N ARG A 2 20.27 17.81 21.90
CA ARG A 2 19.38 16.78 21.29
C ARG A 2 18.03 17.29 20.74
N LYS A 3 17.49 18.39 21.28
CA LYS A 3 16.22 18.97 20.83
C LYS A 3 16.40 19.82 19.57
N GLU A 4 17.48 20.58 19.46
CA GLU A 4 17.75 21.44 18.29
C GLU A 4 18.02 20.62 17.02
N ALA A 5 18.72 19.49 17.14
CA ALA A 5 18.89 18.55 16.03
C ALA A 5 17.54 17.97 15.57
N LEU A 6 16.69 17.53 16.51
CA LEU A 6 15.36 17.03 16.19
C LEU A 6 14.48 18.09 15.50
N PHE A 7 14.53 19.35 15.95
CA PHE A 7 13.79 20.44 15.30
C PHE A 7 14.32 20.75 13.91
N ALA A 8 15.64 20.77 13.70
CA ALA A 8 16.23 20.95 12.37
C ALA A 8 15.89 19.79 11.42
N ASP A 9 15.89 18.55 11.92
CA ASP A 9 15.49 17.37 11.17
C ASP A 9 14.00 17.43 10.79
N LEU A 10 13.14 17.85 11.73
CA LEU A 10 11.71 18.04 11.48
C LEU A 10 11.42 19.20 10.52
N GLU A 11 12.17 20.30 10.60
CA GLU A 11 12.05 21.44 9.71
C GLU A 11 12.49 21.07 8.28
N ALA A 12 13.62 20.37 8.14
CA ALA A 12 14.05 19.79 6.87
C ALA A 12 12.99 18.81 6.32
N LEU A 13 12.49 17.88 7.14
CA LEU A 13 11.43 16.95 6.76
C LEU A 13 10.15 17.66 6.30
N SER A 14 9.71 18.71 7.00
CA SER A 14 8.51 19.47 6.62
C SER A 14 8.65 20.25 5.31
N GLY A 15 9.88 20.56 4.89
CA GLY A 15 10.17 21.15 3.58
C GLY A 15 9.95 20.18 2.41
N TYR A 16 10.10 18.86 2.65
CA TYR A 16 9.99 17.81 1.62
C TYR A 16 8.74 16.93 1.78
N VAL A 17 8.04 17.01 2.92
CA VAL A 17 6.89 16.18 3.25
C VAL A 17 5.60 17.00 3.27
N ARG A 18 4.73 16.75 2.30
CA ARG A 18 3.33 17.19 2.35
C ARG A 18 2.47 16.02 2.78
N ALA A 19 1.88 16.11 3.96
CA ALA A 19 0.98 15.09 4.47
C ALA A 19 -0.46 15.60 4.56
N TYR A 20 -1.42 14.73 4.26
CA TYR A 20 -2.84 14.99 4.47
C TYR A 20 -3.60 13.69 4.71
N VAL A 21 -4.86 13.82 5.14
CA VAL A 21 -5.76 12.68 5.37
C VAL A 21 -6.93 12.79 4.39
N ASP A 22 -7.26 11.69 3.71
CA ASP A 22 -8.39 11.65 2.76
C ASP A 22 -9.72 11.29 3.46
N GLU A 23 -10.82 11.20 2.69
CA GLU A 23 -12.13 10.86 3.21
C GLU A 23 -12.24 9.43 3.78
N PHE A 24 -11.29 8.53 3.48
CA PHE A 24 -11.22 7.19 4.06
C PHE A 24 -10.38 7.16 5.35
N GLY A 25 -9.80 8.28 5.76
CA GLY A 25 -8.84 8.32 6.86
C GLY A 25 -7.45 7.82 6.44
N THR A 26 -7.18 7.64 5.15
CA THR A 26 -5.84 7.29 4.67
C THR A 26 -4.89 8.43 4.94
N LEU A 27 -3.79 8.18 5.65
CA LEU A 27 -2.72 9.17 5.78
C LEU A 27 -1.83 9.08 4.55
N LEU A 28 -1.74 10.18 3.80
CA LEU A 28 -0.99 10.29 2.57
C LEU A 28 0.16 11.27 2.78
N ALA A 29 1.40 10.80 2.63
CA ALA A 29 2.61 11.59 2.78
C ALA A 29 3.45 11.57 1.50
N TYR A 30 3.69 12.73 0.92
CA TYR A 30 4.58 12.89 -0.21
C TYR A 30 6.03 13.03 0.24
N PHE A 31 6.95 12.40 -0.46
CA PHE A 31 8.39 12.57 -0.32
C PHE A 31 8.94 12.97 -1.68
N GLU A 32 9.49 14.17 -1.77
CA GLU A 32 10.13 14.66 -2.99
C GLU A 32 11.61 14.24 -3.02
N GLY A 33 12.04 13.65 -4.13
CA GLY A 33 13.42 13.30 -4.40
C GLY A 33 14.12 14.28 -5.35
N GLY A 34 15.18 13.81 -6.00
CA GLY A 34 15.88 14.53 -7.07
C GLY A 34 15.01 14.80 -8.30
N ARG A 35 15.46 15.71 -9.17
CA ARG A 35 14.74 16.08 -10.40
C ARG A 35 14.63 14.92 -11.40
N GLY A 36 13.50 14.86 -12.10
CA GLY A 36 13.19 13.77 -13.03
C GLY A 36 12.71 12.52 -12.30
N GLY A 37 12.39 11.43 -13.01
CA GLY A 37 11.94 10.18 -12.40
C GLY A 37 10.42 10.02 -12.34
N ARG A 38 9.98 8.95 -11.66
CA ARG A 38 8.60 8.49 -11.60
C ARG A 38 7.95 8.84 -10.27
N THR A 39 6.62 8.81 -10.25
CA THR A 39 5.81 8.84 -9.03
C THR A 39 5.48 7.41 -8.61
N HIS A 40 5.97 7.01 -7.45
CA HIS A 40 5.70 5.70 -6.86
C HIS A 40 4.71 5.84 -5.71
N LEU A 41 3.67 5.00 -5.66
CA LEU A 41 2.80 4.86 -4.50
C LEU A 41 3.23 3.64 -3.71
N ILE A 42 3.59 3.83 -2.44
CA ILE A 42 3.80 2.75 -1.47
C ILE A 42 2.56 2.72 -0.58
N TRP A 43 1.85 1.61 -0.57
CA TRP A 43 0.63 1.42 0.23
C TRP A 43 0.91 0.43 1.35
N ALA A 44 0.58 0.80 2.58
CA ALA A 44 0.82 -0.02 3.75
C ALA A 44 -0.35 0.11 4.74
N PRO A 45 -0.64 -0.92 5.54
CA PRO A 45 -1.53 -0.77 6.68
C PRO A 45 -0.89 0.17 7.73
N TYR A 46 -1.73 0.83 8.53
CA TYR A 46 -1.30 1.76 9.59
C TYR A 46 -0.26 1.15 10.55
N GLU A 47 -0.40 -0.12 10.87
CA GLU A 47 0.48 -0.87 11.77
C GLU A 47 1.93 -0.91 11.26
N GLU A 48 2.12 -0.82 9.94
CA GLU A 48 3.43 -0.85 9.29
C GLU A 48 4.01 0.54 9.02
N ALA A 49 3.35 1.61 9.51
CA ALA A 49 3.79 2.98 9.28
C ALA A 49 5.24 3.21 9.70
N LEU A 50 5.63 2.74 10.90
CA LEU A 50 6.99 2.93 11.41
C LEU A 50 8.02 2.16 10.56
N THR A 51 7.69 0.94 10.14
CA THR A 51 8.55 0.11 9.27
C THR A 51 8.77 0.80 7.94
N ALA A 52 7.70 1.28 7.29
CA ALA A 52 7.74 1.97 6.02
C ALA A 52 8.54 3.29 6.10
N LEU A 53 8.27 4.11 7.11
CA LEU A 53 8.98 5.38 7.31
C LEU A 53 10.47 5.19 7.57
N LYS A 54 10.85 4.19 8.39
CA LYS A 54 12.26 3.86 8.62
C LYS A 54 12.96 3.40 7.36
N ALA A 55 12.30 2.62 6.52
CA ALA A 55 12.86 2.11 5.27
C ALA A 55 13.02 3.20 4.20
N LEU A 56 12.14 4.22 4.20
CA LEU A 56 12.23 5.37 3.31
C LEU A 56 13.26 6.41 3.77
N ASN A 57 13.54 6.48 5.07
CA ASN A 57 14.40 7.49 5.64
C ASN A 57 15.85 7.36 5.10
N GLY A 58 16.35 8.45 4.52
CA GLY A 58 17.73 8.52 4.00
C GLY A 58 17.92 7.98 2.58
N LEU A 59 16.87 7.50 1.90
CA LEU A 59 16.96 7.09 0.50
C LEU A 59 17.08 8.30 -0.44
N ALA A 60 18.07 8.27 -1.32
CA ALA A 60 18.32 9.33 -2.31
C ALA A 60 17.73 8.96 -3.68
N PHE A 61 16.41 9.03 -3.82
CA PHE A 61 15.71 8.70 -5.08
C PHE A 61 15.47 9.91 -5.99
N SER A 62 15.20 9.66 -7.27
CA SER A 62 14.67 10.66 -8.20
C SER A 62 13.16 10.51 -8.34
N GLY A 63 12.45 11.63 -8.46
CA GLY A 63 11.01 11.66 -8.64
C GLY A 63 10.29 11.84 -7.31
N ARG A 64 9.20 11.09 -7.11
CA ARG A 64 8.33 11.26 -5.94
C ARG A 64 7.88 9.91 -5.39
N VAL A 65 7.89 9.79 -4.07
CA VAL A 65 7.21 8.70 -3.37
C VAL A 65 5.99 9.27 -2.67
N LEU A 66 4.84 8.64 -2.87
CA LEU A 66 3.65 8.85 -2.06
C LEU A 66 3.50 7.63 -1.16
N LEU A 67 3.59 7.83 0.15
CA LEU A 67 3.26 6.81 1.14
C LEU A 67 1.78 6.96 1.51
N GLY A 68 0.98 5.93 1.22
CA GLY A 68 -0.39 5.80 1.68
C GLY A 68 -0.46 4.80 2.83
N LEU A 69 -0.84 5.28 4.00
CA LEU A 69 -1.12 4.44 5.16
C LEU A 69 -2.63 4.22 5.22
N ASP A 70 -3.05 2.97 5.23
CA ASP A 70 -4.44 2.54 5.16
C ASP A 70 -4.96 2.15 6.55
N PRO A 71 -6.03 2.80 7.05
CA PRO A 71 -6.63 2.48 8.35
C PRO A 71 -7.59 1.28 8.31
N SER A 72 -7.79 0.64 7.15
CA SER A 72 -8.78 -0.44 6.97
C SER A 72 -8.66 -1.64 7.92
N PRO A 73 -7.47 -2.06 8.41
CA PRO A 73 -7.37 -3.10 9.45
C PRO A 73 -7.80 -2.64 10.86
N GLY A 74 -7.94 -1.32 11.08
CA GLY A 74 -8.31 -0.71 12.35
C GLY A 74 -9.74 -0.15 12.41
N SER A 75 -10.53 -0.28 11.34
CA SER A 75 -11.87 0.31 11.26
C SER A 75 -12.97 -0.73 11.50
N PRO A 76 -13.87 -0.54 12.48
CA PRO A 76 -14.97 -1.47 12.69
C PRO A 76 -15.90 -1.46 11.46
N THR A 77 -16.22 -2.65 10.95
CA THR A 77 -17.29 -2.78 9.96
C THR A 77 -18.64 -2.55 10.65
N LEU A 78 -19.62 -2.00 9.94
CA LEU A 78 -21.00 -1.87 10.47
C LEU A 78 -21.63 -3.24 10.74
N GLU A 79 -21.06 -4.29 10.18
CA GLU A 79 -21.53 -5.67 10.27
C GLU A 79 -20.78 -6.49 11.33
N GLY A 80 -19.84 -5.88 12.06
CA GLY A 80 -19.09 -6.52 13.16
C GLY A 80 -18.14 -7.65 12.74
N ARG A 81 -17.95 -7.86 11.43
CA ARG A 81 -17.03 -8.87 10.88
C ARG A 81 -15.62 -8.32 10.81
N ARG A 82 -14.65 -9.14 11.26
CA ARG A 82 -13.21 -8.83 11.15
C ARG A 82 -12.74 -9.11 9.72
N LEU A 83 -12.03 -8.16 9.13
CA LEU A 83 -11.41 -8.31 7.81
C LEU A 83 -10.02 -8.96 7.94
N SER A 84 -9.67 -9.83 6.99
CA SER A 84 -8.33 -10.45 6.89
C SER A 84 -7.25 -9.56 6.26
N GLY A 85 -7.57 -8.32 5.88
CA GLY A 85 -6.60 -7.34 5.37
C GLY A 85 -7.24 -6.04 4.88
N GLY A 86 -6.47 -5.19 4.21
CA GLY A 86 -6.92 -3.89 3.67
C GLY A 86 -8.10 -3.96 2.69
N ALA A 87 -8.81 -2.84 2.54
CA ALA A 87 -9.98 -2.72 1.70
C ALA A 87 -9.63 -2.16 0.31
N ARG A 88 -10.46 -2.48 -0.69
CA ARG A 88 -10.30 -1.97 -2.07
C ARG A 88 -10.52 -0.48 -2.15
N ALA A 89 -11.57 0.04 -1.50
CA ALA A 89 -12.04 1.40 -1.75
C ALA A 89 -11.01 2.50 -1.46
N PRO A 90 -10.27 2.50 -0.32
CA PRO A 90 -9.26 3.52 -0.04
C PRO A 90 -8.12 3.52 -1.06
N LEU A 91 -7.57 2.34 -1.38
CA LEU A 91 -6.53 2.19 -2.40
C LEU A 91 -7.02 2.64 -3.78
N ALA A 92 -8.23 2.22 -4.15
CA ALA A 92 -8.84 2.60 -5.43
C ALA A 92 -9.05 4.11 -5.55
N HIS A 93 -9.44 4.78 -4.47
CA HIS A 93 -9.54 6.23 -4.37
C HIS A 93 -8.17 6.90 -4.57
N ALA A 94 -7.16 6.47 -3.81
CA ALA A 94 -5.80 7.01 -3.90
C ALA A 94 -5.22 6.88 -5.32
N LEU A 95 -5.41 5.72 -5.97
CA LEU A 95 -4.97 5.51 -7.35
C LEU A 95 -5.67 6.42 -8.36
N ALA A 96 -6.98 6.63 -8.21
CA ALA A 96 -7.74 7.51 -9.10
C ALA A 96 -7.28 8.98 -8.97
N ARG A 97 -6.97 9.41 -7.75
CA ARG A 97 -6.56 10.77 -7.41
C ARG A 97 -5.11 11.06 -7.81
N HIS A 98 -4.19 10.15 -7.51
CA HIS A 98 -2.75 10.40 -7.62
C HIS A 98 -2.12 9.87 -8.89
N ARG A 99 -2.72 8.85 -9.52
CA ARG A 99 -2.26 8.25 -10.78
C ARG A 99 -0.74 7.99 -10.79
N PRO A 100 -0.22 7.23 -9.82
CA PRO A 100 1.21 6.92 -9.76
C PRO A 100 1.63 6.09 -10.98
N ASP A 101 2.91 6.16 -11.33
CA ASP A 101 3.51 5.32 -12.37
C ASP A 101 3.65 3.85 -11.94
N ARG A 102 3.78 3.62 -10.63
CA ARG A 102 3.87 2.28 -10.03
C ARG A 102 3.25 2.24 -8.64
N LEU A 103 2.70 1.08 -8.29
CA LEU A 103 2.16 0.76 -6.97
C LEU A 103 2.99 -0.35 -6.32
N TYR A 104 3.37 -0.13 -5.06
CA TYR A 104 4.01 -1.11 -4.20
C TYR A 104 3.14 -1.33 -2.97
N LEU A 105 2.61 -2.53 -2.81
CA LEU A 105 1.78 -2.94 -1.69
C LEU A 105 2.65 -3.65 -0.66
N LEU A 106 2.79 -3.10 0.54
CA LEU A 106 3.55 -3.78 1.58
C LEU A 106 2.82 -5.06 2.00
N GLN A 107 3.60 -6.13 2.17
CA GLN A 107 3.11 -7.44 2.57
C GLN A 107 4.10 -8.14 3.49
N GLU A 108 3.62 -9.11 4.26
CA GLU A 108 4.48 -9.94 5.10
C GLU A 108 5.50 -10.72 4.27
N GLY A 109 6.63 -11.07 4.90
CA GLY A 109 7.68 -11.88 4.29
C GLY A 109 8.73 -11.06 3.52
N ARG A 110 9.46 -11.73 2.62
CA ARG A 110 10.63 -11.22 1.90
C ARG A 110 10.34 -11.19 0.40
N GLY A 111 10.89 -10.18 -0.28
CA GLY A 111 10.98 -10.16 -1.74
C GLY A 111 9.84 -9.45 -2.44
N LEU A 112 9.67 -9.76 -3.73
CA LEU A 112 8.75 -9.08 -4.64
C LEU A 112 7.56 -9.98 -4.95
N GLY A 113 6.38 -9.57 -4.50
CA GLY A 113 5.11 -10.20 -4.87
C GLY A 113 4.75 -9.84 -6.30
N VAL A 114 4.71 -10.82 -7.20
CA VAL A 114 4.50 -10.57 -8.64
C VAL A 114 3.20 -11.14 -9.18
N ARG A 115 2.52 -12.01 -8.44
CA ARG A 115 1.29 -12.63 -8.90
C ARG A 115 0.36 -12.97 -7.75
N TYR A 116 -0.93 -12.97 -8.03
CA TYR A 116 -1.94 -13.47 -7.13
C TYR A 116 -2.96 -14.28 -7.95
N PRO A 117 -3.31 -15.51 -7.54
CA PRO A 117 -4.23 -16.36 -8.30
C PRO A 117 -5.69 -15.88 -8.29
N GLY A 118 -6.01 -14.88 -7.46
CA GLY A 118 -7.37 -14.41 -7.26
C GLY A 118 -8.12 -15.21 -6.20
N GLY A 119 -9.19 -14.61 -5.70
CA GLY A 119 -10.25 -15.33 -4.99
C GLY A 119 -11.14 -14.42 -4.19
N LYS A 120 -11.76 -14.96 -3.15
CA LYS A 120 -12.75 -14.26 -2.33
C LYS A 120 -12.67 -14.66 -0.87
N GLU A 121 -13.06 -13.73 -0.02
CA GLU A 121 -13.37 -14.02 1.37
C GLU A 121 -14.86 -14.33 1.49
N THR A 122 -15.19 -15.48 2.08
CA THR A 122 -16.56 -15.93 2.36
C THR A 122 -16.79 -15.96 3.86
N GLU A 123 -17.97 -16.40 4.31
CA GLU A 123 -18.21 -16.63 5.74
C GLU A 123 -17.28 -17.67 6.37
N ALA A 124 -16.75 -18.61 5.56
CA ALA A 124 -15.79 -19.61 6.00
C ALA A 124 -14.32 -19.13 5.95
N GLY A 125 -14.09 -17.91 5.48
CA GLY A 125 -12.76 -17.34 5.26
C GLY A 125 -12.37 -17.31 3.78
N TRP A 126 -11.07 -17.15 3.57
CA TRP A 126 -10.47 -16.95 2.25
C TRP A 126 -10.44 -18.24 1.42
N VAL A 127 -10.98 -18.19 0.19
CA VAL A 127 -11.02 -19.31 -0.76
C VAL A 127 -10.73 -18.84 -2.19
N GLY A 128 -10.36 -19.76 -3.09
CA GLY A 128 -10.15 -19.44 -4.52
C GLY A 128 -11.42 -18.91 -5.21
N LEU A 129 -11.27 -18.28 -6.38
CA LEU A 129 -12.41 -17.70 -7.11
C LEU A 129 -13.49 -18.74 -7.45
N ASP A 130 -13.03 -19.91 -7.90
CA ASP A 130 -13.88 -21.01 -8.37
C ASP A 130 -14.48 -21.85 -7.24
N GLU A 131 -13.97 -21.69 -6.01
CA GLU A 131 -14.46 -22.42 -4.85
C GLU A 131 -15.91 -22.02 -4.51
N PRO A 132 -16.75 -22.92 -3.98
CA PRO A 132 -18.11 -22.58 -3.58
C PRO A 132 -18.16 -21.47 -2.51
N GLY A 133 -19.26 -20.71 -2.51
CA GLY A 133 -19.51 -19.64 -1.53
C GLY A 133 -19.57 -18.25 -2.18
N LYS A 134 -20.44 -17.41 -1.63
CA LYS A 134 -20.58 -16.01 -2.07
C LYS A 134 -19.51 -15.16 -1.38
N PRO A 135 -18.90 -14.19 -2.09
CA PRO A 135 -18.01 -13.24 -1.45
C PRO A 135 -18.77 -12.47 -0.37
N LEU A 136 -18.07 -12.13 0.71
CA LEU A 136 -18.57 -11.21 1.71
C LEU A 136 -18.78 -9.85 1.04
N VAL A 137 -19.96 -9.29 1.29
CA VAL A 137 -20.33 -7.93 0.92
C VAL A 137 -20.59 -7.21 2.22
N LEU A 138 -19.78 -6.20 2.52
CA LEU A 138 -19.71 -5.56 3.82
C LEU A 138 -19.92 -4.05 3.67
N HIS A 139 -20.49 -3.42 4.70
CA HIS A 139 -20.44 -1.98 4.87
C HIS A 139 -19.37 -1.62 5.88
N VAL A 140 -18.29 -1.00 5.39
CA VAL A 140 -17.14 -0.58 6.20
C VAL A 140 -17.29 0.89 6.55
N GLN A 141 -17.12 1.23 7.82
CA GLN A 141 -17.08 2.61 8.28
C GLN A 141 -15.63 3.04 8.45
N ALA A 142 -15.17 3.99 7.64
CA ALA A 142 -13.86 4.61 7.78
C ALA A 142 -13.74 5.41 9.09
N PRO A 143 -12.52 5.72 9.57
CA PRO A 143 -12.31 6.53 10.79
C PRO A 143 -12.95 7.93 10.71
N THR A 144 -13.14 8.45 9.50
CA THR A 144 -13.82 9.73 9.22
C THR A 144 -15.34 9.67 9.34
N GLY A 145 -15.90 8.47 9.49
CA GLY A 145 -17.35 8.21 9.46
C GLY A 145 -17.91 7.92 8.06
N LEU A 146 -17.10 7.98 7.00
CA LEU A 146 -17.53 7.58 5.65
C LEU A 146 -17.89 6.09 5.63
N VAL A 147 -19.08 5.76 5.13
CA VAL A 147 -19.52 4.37 4.95
C VAL A 147 -19.40 3.98 3.49
N TYR A 148 -18.75 2.85 3.21
CA TYR A 148 -18.59 2.32 1.86
C TYR A 148 -18.84 0.82 1.79
N ARG A 149 -19.27 0.36 0.61
CA ARG A 149 -19.46 -1.07 0.33
C ARG A 149 -18.12 -1.70 -0.08
N GLU A 150 -17.71 -2.73 0.63
CA GLU A 150 -16.56 -3.57 0.31
C GLU A 150 -17.05 -4.96 -0.10
N GLU A 151 -16.71 -5.37 -1.32
CA GLU A 151 -16.94 -6.74 -1.79
C GLU A 151 -15.60 -7.48 -1.80
N ARG A 152 -15.50 -8.53 -0.98
CA ARG A 152 -14.26 -9.27 -0.75
C ARG A 152 -14.03 -10.31 -1.85
N LEU A 153 -13.92 -9.81 -3.07
CA LEU A 153 -13.69 -10.56 -4.31
C LEU A 153 -12.59 -9.85 -5.09
N TYR A 154 -11.46 -10.53 -5.31
CA TYR A 154 -10.28 -9.95 -5.93
C TYR A 154 -9.83 -10.80 -7.12
N PRO A 155 -9.73 -10.21 -8.33
CA PRO A 155 -9.33 -10.93 -9.52
C PRO A 155 -7.85 -11.35 -9.46
N PRO A 156 -7.45 -12.35 -10.26
CA PRO A 156 -6.05 -12.67 -10.46
C PRO A 156 -5.31 -11.48 -11.07
N TRP A 157 -4.02 -11.40 -10.77
CA TRP A 157 -3.12 -10.46 -11.42
C TRP A 157 -1.72 -11.03 -11.49
N GLU A 158 -0.95 -10.58 -12.48
CA GLU A 158 0.43 -10.98 -12.69
C GLU A 158 1.22 -9.79 -13.28
N ALA A 159 2.39 -9.56 -12.70
CA ALA A 159 3.30 -8.49 -13.06
C ALA A 159 4.57 -9.06 -13.66
N THR A 160 5.15 -8.33 -14.63
CA THR A 160 6.49 -8.62 -15.12
C THR A 160 7.50 -8.50 -13.97
N PRO A 161 8.28 -9.54 -13.64
CA PRO A 161 9.23 -9.48 -12.54
C PRO A 161 10.25 -8.35 -12.69
N LEU A 162 10.57 -7.69 -11.57
CA LEU A 162 11.72 -6.77 -11.51
C LEU A 162 12.98 -7.56 -11.11
N PRO A 163 14.14 -7.27 -11.71
CA PRO A 163 15.37 -7.97 -11.38
C PRO A 163 15.83 -7.67 -9.96
N GLY A 164 16.64 -8.58 -9.39
CA GLY A 164 17.37 -8.33 -8.14
C GLY A 164 16.64 -8.68 -6.84
N LEU A 165 15.36 -9.08 -6.89
CA LEU A 165 14.60 -9.51 -5.71
C LEU A 165 14.06 -10.94 -5.86
N PRO A 166 14.04 -11.74 -4.79
CA PRO A 166 13.38 -13.04 -4.81
C PRO A 166 11.88 -12.86 -5.05
N LEU A 167 11.31 -13.71 -5.90
CA LEU A 167 9.89 -13.64 -6.26
C LEU A 167 9.05 -14.41 -5.25
N THR A 168 7.89 -13.85 -4.91
CA THR A 168 6.90 -14.47 -4.02
C THR A 168 5.49 -14.25 -4.58
N GLU A 169 4.50 -14.89 -3.96
CA GLU A 169 3.09 -14.52 -4.15
C GLU A 169 2.89 -13.07 -3.68
N GLY A 170 2.05 -12.34 -4.41
CA GLY A 170 1.71 -10.95 -4.14
C GLY A 170 0.38 -10.80 -3.41
N PRO A 171 0.08 -9.60 -2.90
CA PRO A 171 -1.12 -9.36 -2.12
C PRO A 171 -2.37 -9.34 -3.00
N TYR A 172 -3.50 -9.78 -2.44
CA TYR A 172 -4.77 -9.83 -3.16
C TYR A 172 -5.22 -8.46 -3.70
N LEU A 173 -4.83 -7.35 -3.05
CA LEU A 173 -5.13 -5.98 -3.49
C LEU A 173 -4.39 -5.59 -4.78
N GLY A 174 -3.41 -6.36 -5.25
CA GLY A 174 -2.65 -5.98 -6.44
C GLY A 174 -3.52 -5.82 -7.69
N GLY A 175 -4.63 -6.57 -7.78
CA GLY A 175 -5.59 -6.45 -8.87
C GLY A 175 -6.20 -5.04 -8.99
N VAL A 176 -6.32 -4.30 -7.89
CA VAL A 176 -6.89 -2.95 -7.86
C VAL A 176 -6.02 -1.96 -8.64
N GLY A 177 -4.69 -2.11 -8.57
CA GLY A 177 -3.78 -1.30 -9.38
C GLY A 177 -3.80 -1.69 -10.85
N TRP A 178 -3.80 -3.00 -11.13
CA TRP A 178 -3.86 -3.53 -12.50
C TRP A 178 -5.13 -3.13 -13.25
N GLU A 179 -6.30 -3.19 -12.61
CA GLU A 179 -7.57 -2.69 -13.17
C GLU A 179 -7.52 -1.20 -13.56
N ARG A 180 -6.60 -0.44 -12.96
CA ARG A 180 -6.39 1.00 -13.22
C ARG A 180 -5.20 1.28 -14.14
N GLY A 181 -4.59 0.25 -14.72
CA GLY A 181 -3.43 0.37 -15.59
C GLY A 181 -2.14 0.78 -14.87
N VAL A 182 -2.08 0.60 -13.54
CA VAL A 182 -0.90 0.90 -12.73
C VAL A 182 -0.13 -0.40 -12.46
N PRO A 183 1.11 -0.55 -12.96
CA PRO A 183 1.95 -1.69 -12.62
C PRO A 183 2.10 -1.84 -11.10
N THR A 184 1.72 -3.01 -10.60
CA THR A 184 1.59 -3.25 -9.16
C THR A 184 2.42 -4.44 -8.71
N TYR A 185 3.09 -4.30 -7.56
CA TYR A 185 3.90 -5.33 -6.94
C TYR A 185 3.64 -5.39 -5.44
N GLY A 186 3.79 -6.57 -4.84
CA GLY A 186 3.97 -6.72 -3.41
C GLY A 186 5.42 -6.44 -3.00
N LEU A 187 5.64 -5.74 -1.90
CA LEU A 187 6.95 -5.58 -1.28
C LEU A 187 6.97 -6.21 0.10
N GLY A 188 7.83 -7.20 0.29
CA GLY A 188 8.05 -7.84 1.58
C GLY A 188 8.59 -6.87 2.63
N LEU A 189 8.04 -6.94 3.84
CA LEU A 189 8.50 -6.17 5.00
C LEU A 189 9.90 -6.58 5.48
N VAL A 190 10.32 -7.83 5.24
CA VAL A 190 11.67 -8.31 5.56
C VAL A 190 12.65 -7.73 4.56
N ASP A 191 13.65 -6.99 5.08
CA ASP A 191 14.63 -6.22 4.30
C ASP A 191 13.98 -5.18 3.38
N LEU A 192 12.93 -4.51 3.88
CA LEU A 192 12.18 -3.51 3.11
C LEU A 192 13.07 -2.39 2.54
N ALA A 193 14.05 -1.90 3.30
CA ALA A 193 14.96 -0.84 2.83
C ALA A 193 15.71 -1.25 1.56
N LEU A 194 16.32 -2.44 1.56
CA LEU A 194 17.01 -3.01 0.39
C LEU A 194 16.04 -3.25 -0.78
N SER A 195 14.83 -3.69 -0.46
CA SER A 195 13.79 -3.87 -1.48
C SER A 195 13.37 -2.55 -2.12
N LEU A 196 13.25 -1.48 -1.33
CA LEU A 196 12.96 -0.13 -1.82
C LEU A 196 14.10 0.42 -2.68
N GLU A 197 15.35 0.27 -2.25
CA GLU A 197 16.51 0.65 -3.06
C GLU A 197 16.48 -0.02 -4.44
N ALA A 198 16.22 -1.33 -4.49
CA ALA A 198 16.15 -2.08 -5.74
C ALA A 198 15.00 -1.59 -6.66
N VAL A 199 13.78 -1.41 -6.13
CA VAL A 199 12.63 -1.03 -6.97
C VAL A 199 12.57 0.45 -7.33
N LEU A 200 13.31 1.29 -6.60
CA LEU A 200 13.54 2.70 -6.92
C LEU A 200 14.78 2.94 -7.78
N GLY A 201 15.58 1.89 -8.04
CA GLY A 201 16.78 1.96 -8.90
C GLY A 201 17.96 2.69 -8.27
N LEU A 202 18.17 2.49 -6.95
CA LEU A 202 19.22 3.15 -6.17
C LEU A 202 20.47 2.29 -5.98
N GLY A 203 20.45 1.03 -6.44
CA GLY A 203 21.54 0.06 -6.34
C GLY A 203 22.17 -0.32 -7.67
#